data_AF-A0A1U7VPK8-F1
#
_entry.id   AF-A0A1U7VPK8-F1
#
_cell.length_a   1.000
_cell.length_b   1.000
_cell.length_c   1.000
_cell.angle_alpha   90.00
_cell.angle_beta   90.00
_cell.angle_gamma   90.00
#
_symmetry.space_group_name_H-M   'P 1'
#
loop_
_entity.id
_entity.type
_entity.pdbx_description
1 polymer ?
#
loop_
_entity_poly.entity_id
_entity_poly.type
_entity_poly.pdbx_seq_one_letter_code
_entity_poly.pdbx_strand_id
1 'polypeptide(L)'
;MFKPKIKELGLYFIKNFVVGPNNMKLKYTRHKLKLAFTHKTIVEESNDHLFGVIGEVVSYGEVDSHNQGDKASTFMNVELEDHERNNISATSWREFVDQILPHLEGSPHQPVIVVMQLIKAPKFQDNSIVLIT
;
A
#
# COMPACT_ATOMS: atom_id res chain seq x y z
N MET A 1 12.97 -16.24 22.03
CA MET A 1 13.79 -16.01 20.82
C MET A 1 13.16 -15.03 19.82
N PHE A 2 11.84 -15.08 19.54
CA PHE A 2 11.21 -14.19 18.54
C PHE A 2 10.47 -12.95 19.09
N LYS A 3 10.09 -12.93 20.37
CA LYS A 3 9.36 -11.81 21.00
C LYS A 3 9.97 -10.41 20.78
N PRO A 4 11.31 -10.20 20.79
CA PRO A 4 11.86 -8.87 20.51
C PRO A 4 11.93 -8.52 19.01
N LYS A 5 11.71 -9.49 18.11
CA LYS A 5 11.83 -9.32 16.65
C LYS A 5 10.49 -9.07 15.95
N ILE A 6 9.38 -9.40 16.60
CA ILE A 6 8.02 -9.22 16.06
C ILE A 6 7.32 -8.17 16.88
N LYS A 7 6.89 -7.10 16.22
CA LYS A 7 6.07 -6.05 16.80
C LYS A 7 4.67 -6.17 16.22
N GLU A 8 3.68 -5.79 17.02
CA GLU A 8 2.31 -5.66 16.50
C GLU A 8 2.31 -4.70 15.31
N LEU A 9 1.46 -5.00 14.31
CA LEU A 9 1.32 -4.25 13.06
C LEU A 9 2.55 -4.26 12.13
N GLY A 10 3.61 -5.01 12.45
CA GLY A 10 4.74 -5.22 11.53
C GLY A 10 4.41 -6.23 10.42
N LEU A 11 5.04 -6.06 9.25
CA LEU A 11 4.93 -7.00 8.12
C LEU A 11 6.14 -7.94 8.12
N TYR A 12 5.90 -9.24 8.01
CA TYR A 12 6.95 -10.25 8.14
C TYR A 12 6.83 -11.37 7.11
N PHE A 13 7.95 -11.75 6.52
CA PHE A 13 8.09 -13.03 5.84
C PHE A 13 8.50 -14.10 6.87
N ILE A 14 7.68 -15.13 7.00
CA ILE A 14 7.89 -16.22 7.97
C ILE A 14 8.08 -17.53 7.20
N LYS A 15 9.23 -18.19 7.42
CA LYS A 15 9.61 -19.43 6.74
C LYS A 15 9.94 -20.52 7.76
N ASN A 16 9.89 -21.79 7.35
CA ASN A 16 10.24 -22.95 8.18
C ASN A 16 9.47 -23.02 9.51
N PHE A 17 8.20 -22.65 9.47
CA PHE A 17 7.26 -22.86 10.58
C PHE A 17 6.57 -24.22 10.45
N VAL A 18 6.01 -24.71 11.56
CA VAL A 18 5.22 -25.95 11.57
C VAL A 18 3.73 -25.59 11.57
N VAL A 19 2.94 -26.27 10.76
CA VAL A 19 1.48 -26.18 10.77
C VAL A 19 0.91 -27.39 11.49
N GLY A 20 -0.02 -27.16 12.43
CA GLY A 20 -0.67 -28.24 13.16
C GLY A 20 -2.10 -27.90 13.57
N PRO A 21 -2.86 -28.88 14.08
CA PRO A 21 -4.23 -28.67 14.51
C PRO A 21 -4.30 -27.66 15.68
N ASN A 22 -5.24 -26.73 15.57
CA ASN A 22 -5.53 -25.74 16.59
C ASN A 22 -6.52 -26.30 17.62
N ASN A 23 -6.00 -27.10 18.55
CA ASN A 23 -6.78 -27.72 19.63
C ASN A 23 -6.70 -26.92 20.95
N MET A 24 -6.37 -25.63 20.89
CA MET A 24 -6.28 -24.82 22.11
C MET A 24 -7.67 -24.58 22.70
N LYS A 25 -7.78 -24.61 24.04
CA LYS A 25 -9.02 -24.31 24.76
C LYS A 25 -9.46 -22.86 24.56
N LEU A 26 -8.50 -21.94 24.53
CA LEU A 26 -8.69 -20.53 24.21
C LEU A 26 -8.23 -20.28 22.78
N LYS A 27 -9.17 -19.88 21.91
CA LYS A 27 -8.90 -19.59 20.50
C LYS A 27 -9.32 -18.16 20.21
N TYR A 28 -8.39 -17.38 19.70
CA TYR A 28 -8.66 -16.04 19.18
C TYR A 28 -9.10 -16.07 17.71
N THR A 29 -8.96 -17.21 17.03
CA THR A 29 -9.37 -17.42 15.63
C THR A 29 -10.21 -18.69 15.47
N ARG A 30 -11.13 -18.70 14.50
CA ARG A 30 -11.97 -19.88 14.18
C ARG A 30 -11.24 -20.95 13.36
N HIS A 31 -9.99 -20.67 12.95
CA HIS A 31 -9.26 -21.53 12.04
C HIS A 31 -8.82 -22.86 12.70
N LYS A 32 -8.94 -23.96 11.97
CA LYS A 32 -8.65 -25.33 12.45
C LYS A 32 -7.16 -25.62 12.59
N LEU A 33 -6.30 -24.83 11.97
CA LEU A 33 -4.84 -24.95 12.01
C LEU A 33 -4.20 -23.76 12.71
N LYS A 34 -3.04 -23.99 13.32
CA LYS A 34 -2.18 -22.97 13.92
C LYS A 34 -0.75 -23.10 13.42
N LEU A 35 -0.03 -21.99 13.44
CA LEU A 35 1.41 -21.94 13.17
C LEU A 35 2.17 -22.11 14.50
N ALA A 36 3.25 -22.89 14.48
CA ALA A 36 4.16 -23.07 15.60
C ALA A 36 5.60 -22.76 15.15
N PHE A 37 6.29 -21.95 15.95
CA PHE A 37 7.66 -21.56 15.65
C PHE A 37 8.63 -22.55 16.28
N THR A 38 9.71 -22.85 15.56
CA THR A 38 10.78 -23.75 15.98
C THR A 38 12.12 -23.02 15.91
N HIS A 39 13.20 -23.68 16.33
CA HIS A 39 14.55 -23.15 16.16
C HIS A 39 14.96 -22.97 14.68
N LYS A 40 14.26 -23.63 13.74
CA LYS A 40 14.48 -23.49 12.30
C LYS A 40 13.66 -22.35 11.68
N THR A 41 12.69 -21.80 12.40
CA THR A 41 11.81 -20.76 11.88
C THR A 41 12.60 -19.47 11.66
N ILE A 42 12.47 -18.93 10.45
CA ILE A 42 13.10 -17.69 10.02
C ILE A 42 12.01 -16.63 9.92
N VAL A 43 12.26 -15.46 10.50
CA VAL A 43 11.37 -14.29 10.47
C VAL A 43 12.20 -13.12 9.95
N GLU A 44 11.78 -12.57 8.81
CA GLU A 44 12.38 -11.43 8.15
C GLU A 44 11.34 -10.30 8.13
N GLU A 45 11.69 -9.14 8.69
CA GLU A 45 10.82 -7.95 8.61
C GLU A 45 10.82 -7.43 7.18
N SER A 46 9.63 -7.21 6.63
CA SER A 46 9.46 -6.62 5.32
C SER A 46 9.29 -5.12 5.47
N ASN A 47 10.24 -4.36 4.91
CA ASN A 47 10.12 -2.92 4.76
C ASN A 47 9.36 -2.55 3.47
N ASP A 48 9.13 -3.52 2.59
CA ASP A 48 8.30 -3.36 1.40
C ASP A 48 6.84 -3.48 1.82
N HIS A 49 6.29 -2.34 2.27
CA HIS A 49 4.85 -2.13 2.38
C HIS A 49 4.27 -1.95 0.98
N LEU A 50 4.39 -2.97 0.14
CA LEU A 50 3.74 -3.01 -1.16
C LEU A 50 2.29 -3.41 -0.93
N PHE A 51 1.39 -2.43 -0.92
CA PHE A 51 -0.04 -2.67 -0.87
C PHE A 51 -0.67 -2.34 -2.22
N GLY A 52 -1.81 -2.97 -2.49
CA GLY A 52 -2.67 -2.59 -3.60
C GLY A 52 -3.67 -1.55 -3.12
N VAL A 53 -3.98 -0.58 -3.97
CA VAL A 53 -5.05 0.41 -3.76
C VAL A 53 -6.04 0.29 -4.90
N ILE A 54 -7.31 0.32 -4.54
CA ILE A 54 -8.41 0.56 -5.48
C ILE A 54 -9.22 1.74 -4.96
N GLY A 55 -9.49 2.72 -5.81
CA GLY A 55 -10.26 3.89 -5.44
C GLY A 55 -10.68 4.71 -6.65
N GLU A 56 -11.75 5.49 -6.49
CA GLU A 56 -12.20 6.49 -7.46
C GLU A 56 -11.38 7.77 -7.30
N VAL A 57 -10.93 8.37 -8.40
CA VAL A 57 -10.32 9.71 -8.35
C VAL A 57 -11.43 10.74 -8.15
N VAL A 58 -11.48 11.32 -6.96
CA VAL A 58 -12.51 12.31 -6.58
C VAL A 58 -12.01 13.76 -6.66
N SER A 59 -10.68 13.95 -6.67
CA SER A 59 -10.03 15.25 -6.81
C SER A 59 -8.63 15.09 -7.39
N TYR A 60 -8.17 16.09 -8.15
CA TYR A 60 -6.81 16.15 -8.65
C TYR A 60 -6.33 17.60 -8.79
N GLY A 61 -5.04 17.82 -8.59
CA GLY A 61 -4.38 19.11 -8.75
C GLY A 61 -3.90 19.37 -10.17
N GLU A 62 -3.33 20.55 -10.41
CA GLU A 62 -2.65 20.85 -11.67
C GLU A 62 -1.39 19.99 -11.83
N VAL A 63 -1.00 19.75 -13.09
CA VAL A 63 0.26 19.09 -13.42
C VAL A 63 1.40 20.08 -13.22
N ASP A 64 2.35 19.73 -12.35
CA ASP A 64 3.53 20.53 -12.06
C ASP A 64 4.82 19.77 -12.41
N SER A 65 5.96 20.47 -12.40
CA SER A 65 7.28 19.92 -12.69
C SER A 65 8.20 20.05 -11.48
N HIS A 66 8.82 18.93 -11.10
CA HIS A 66 9.87 18.90 -10.10
C HIS A 66 11.23 18.72 -10.76
N ASN A 67 12.13 19.67 -10.52
CA ASN A 67 13.49 19.65 -11.03
C ASN A 67 14.45 19.08 -9.97
N GLN A 68 15.06 17.94 -10.25
CA GLN A 68 16.13 17.38 -9.43
C GLN A 68 17.43 17.33 -10.26
N GLY A 69 18.27 18.35 -10.12
CA GLY A 69 19.42 18.57 -10.99
C GLY A 69 18.98 18.89 -12.42
N ASP A 70 19.60 18.25 -13.42
CA ASP A 70 19.28 18.44 -14.85
C ASP A 70 18.04 17.67 -15.33
N LYS A 71 17.35 16.94 -14.44
CA LYS A 71 16.17 16.15 -14.79
C LYS A 71 14.90 16.79 -14.22
N ALA A 72 14.06 17.31 -15.11
CA ALA A 72 12.67 17.65 -14.82
C ALA A 72 11.80 16.39 -14.84
N SER A 73 10.88 16.25 -13.89
CA SER A 73 9.84 15.21 -13.87
C SER A 73 8.49 15.84 -13.59
N THR A 74 7.47 15.48 -14.35
CA THR A 74 6.09 15.93 -14.12
C THR A 74 5.45 15.14 -12.98
N PHE A 75 4.59 15.80 -12.22
CA PHE A 75 3.78 15.16 -11.19
C PHE A 75 2.41 15.83 -11.04
N MET A 76 1.48 15.10 -10.42
CA MET A 76 0.13 15.57 -10.10
C MET A 76 -0.34 14.93 -8.80
N ASN A 77 -0.97 15.71 -7.93
CA ASN A 77 -1.62 15.17 -6.73
C ASN A 77 -3.04 14.71 -7.06
N VAL A 78 -3.43 13.55 -6.53
CA VAL A 78 -4.77 12.98 -6.68
C VAL A 78 -5.31 12.54 -5.33
N GLU A 79 -6.62 12.64 -5.15
CA GLU A 79 -7.34 12.06 -4.02
C GLU A 79 -8.17 10.88 -4.49
N LEU A 80 -8.03 9.77 -3.77
CA LEU A 80 -8.72 8.51 -4.07
C LEU A 80 -9.71 8.20 -2.95
N GLU A 81 -10.96 7.98 -3.32
CA GLU A 81 -12.04 7.58 -2.41
C GLU A 81 -12.36 6.09 -2.56
N ASP A 82 -12.52 5.39 -1.44
CA ASP A 82 -13.05 4.02 -1.42
C ASP A 82 -14.58 3.99 -1.24
N HIS A 83 -15.18 2.79 -1.31
CA HIS A 83 -16.62 2.61 -1.12
C HIS A 83 -17.16 2.99 0.28
N GLU A 84 -16.28 3.13 1.28
CA GLU A 84 -16.62 3.55 2.64
C GLU A 84 -16.44 5.07 2.83
N ARG A 85 -16.08 5.81 1.77
CA ARG A 85 -15.75 7.24 1.76
C ARG A 85 -14.49 7.60 2.55
N ASN A 86 -13.57 6.64 2.68
CA ASN A 86 -12.24 6.94 3.15
C ASN A 86 -11.41 7.50 1.99
N ASN A 87 -10.66 8.56 2.27
CA ASN A 87 -9.84 9.24 1.28
C ASN A 87 -8.35 9.07 1.55
N ILE A 88 -7.58 8.86 0.48
CA ILE A 88 -6.11 8.91 0.52
C ILE A 88 -5.60 9.92 -0.50
N SER A 89 -4.55 10.65 -0.14
CA SER A 89 -3.81 11.52 -1.07
C SER A 89 -2.63 10.75 -1.66
N ALA A 90 -2.46 10.86 -2.97
CA ALA A 90 -1.37 10.25 -3.71
C ALA A 90 -0.71 11.26 -4.65
N THR A 91 0.60 11.11 -4.85
CA THR A 91 1.35 11.88 -5.83
C THR A 91 1.74 10.95 -6.98
N SER A 92 1.17 11.25 -8.15
CA SER A 92 1.40 10.60 -9.42
C SER A 92 2.57 11.25 -10.16
N TRP A 93 3.45 10.46 -10.77
CA TRP A 93 4.62 10.96 -11.48
C TRP A 93 4.67 10.48 -12.94
N ARG A 94 5.29 11.30 -13.81
CA ARG A 94 5.73 10.96 -15.17
C ARG A 94 4.63 10.28 -16.00
N GLU A 95 4.91 9.10 -16.55
CA GLU A 95 4.05 8.35 -17.46
C GLU A 95 2.66 8.09 -16.88
N PHE A 96 2.54 7.98 -15.55
CA PHE A 96 1.25 7.78 -14.92
C PHE A 96 0.36 9.04 -15.05
N VAL A 97 0.95 10.24 -14.98
CA VAL A 97 0.23 11.50 -15.23
C VAL A 97 -0.28 11.53 -16.66
N ASP A 98 0.57 11.18 -17.63
CA ASP A 98 0.21 11.16 -19.04
C ASP A 98 -0.91 10.15 -19.35
N GLN A 99 -0.97 9.04 -18.60
CA GLN A 99 -1.99 8.01 -18.74
C GLN A 99 -3.34 8.42 -18.14
N ILE A 100 -3.33 9.02 -16.94
CA ILE A 100 -4.58 9.28 -16.20
C ILE A 100 -5.24 10.60 -16.60
N LEU A 101 -4.47 11.63 -16.94
CA LEU A 101 -4.97 12.97 -17.21
C LEU A 101 -6.04 13.01 -18.31
N PRO A 102 -5.88 12.33 -19.48
CA PRO A 102 -6.92 12.34 -20.52
C PRO A 102 -8.26 11.73 -20.07
N HIS A 103 -8.24 10.82 -19.10
CA HIS A 103 -9.46 10.20 -18.55
C HIS A 103 -10.16 11.14 -17.57
N LEU A 104 -9.41 11.92 -16.80
CA LEU A 104 -9.95 12.92 -15.87
C LEU A 104 -10.58 14.10 -16.62
N GLU A 105 -9.94 14.56 -17.71
CA GLU A 105 -10.45 15.67 -18.52
C GLU A 105 -11.53 15.24 -19.53
N GLY A 106 -11.56 13.96 -19.92
CA GLY A 106 -12.37 13.45 -21.03
C GLY A 106 -13.88 13.41 -20.77
N SER A 107 -14.33 13.37 -19.51
CA SER A 107 -15.76 13.49 -19.17
C SER A 107 -16.00 13.73 -17.68
N PRO A 108 -16.64 14.85 -17.28
CA PRO A 108 -16.91 15.14 -15.87
C PRO A 108 -17.97 14.23 -15.22
N HIS A 109 -18.58 13.32 -15.97
CA HIS A 109 -19.65 12.44 -15.48
C HIS A 109 -19.27 10.96 -15.43
N GLN A 110 -18.03 10.60 -15.79
CA GLN A 110 -17.57 9.21 -15.72
C GLN A 110 -16.59 9.03 -14.54
N PRO A 111 -16.86 8.08 -13.62
CA PRO A 111 -15.94 7.81 -12.52
C PRO A 111 -14.65 7.20 -13.07
N VAL A 112 -13.51 7.71 -12.63
CA VAL A 112 -12.19 7.17 -12.97
C VAL A 112 -11.73 6.29 -11.81
N ILE A 113 -11.87 4.97 -11.98
CA ILE A 113 -11.39 3.99 -10.99
C ILE A 113 -9.94 3.64 -11.29
N VAL A 114 -9.08 3.82 -10.29
CA VAL A 114 -7.67 3.47 -10.37
C VAL A 114 -7.41 2.21 -9.56
N VAL A 115 -6.72 1.25 -10.17
CA VAL A 115 -6.17 0.07 -9.50
C VAL A 115 -4.66 0.18 -9.55
N MET A 116 -4.03 0.34 -8.39
CA MET A 116 -2.59 0.37 -8.24
C MET A 116 -2.12 -0.83 -7.46
N GLN A 117 -1.00 -1.39 -7.90
CA GLN A 117 -0.34 -2.52 -7.25
C GLN A 117 1.11 -2.16 -7.01
N LEU A 118 1.73 -2.81 -6.03
CA LEU A 118 3.15 -2.62 -5.72
C LEU A 118 3.50 -1.17 -5.33
N ILE A 119 2.60 -0.53 -4.58
CA ILE A 119 2.78 0.86 -4.14
C ILE A 119 3.69 0.94 -2.93
N LYS A 120 4.62 1.89 -2.91
CA LYS A 120 5.30 2.29 -1.67
C LYS A 120 4.53 3.43 -0.99
N ALA A 121 4.12 3.23 0.26
CA ALA A 121 3.67 4.33 1.13
C ALA A 121 4.81 4.76 2.05
N PRO A 122 5.68 5.70 1.63
CA PRO A 122 6.50 6.40 2.60
C PRO A 122 5.61 7.14 3.62
N LYS A 123 5.97 7.04 4.90
CA LYS A 123 5.44 7.94 5.92
C LYS A 123 6.14 9.29 5.75
N PHE A 124 5.37 10.35 5.57
CA PHE A 124 5.88 11.72 5.53
C PHE A 124 5.07 12.58 6.50
N GLN A 125 5.72 13.12 7.53
CA GLN A 125 5.10 13.97 8.55
C GLN A 125 3.81 13.39 9.15
N ASP A 126 3.87 12.15 9.65
CA ASP A 126 2.75 11.38 10.22
C ASP A 126 1.59 11.03 9.27
N ASN A 127 1.58 11.54 8.03
CA ASN A 127 0.67 11.12 6.98
C ASN A 127 1.32 10.03 6.09
N SER A 128 0.49 9.09 5.62
CA SER A 128 0.91 8.13 4.60
C SER A 128 0.76 8.79 3.24
N ILE A 129 1.86 9.07 2.54
CA ILE A 129 1.83 9.55 1.16
C ILE A 129 2.04 8.33 0.27
N VAL A 130 1.17 8.17 -0.72
CA VAL A 130 1.33 7.17 -1.77
C VAL A 130 2.14 7.76 -2.91
N LEU A 131 3.34 7.23 -3.16
CA LEU A 131 4.15 7.60 -4.33
C LEU A 131 3.92 6.59 -5.46
N ILE A 132 3.52 7.11 -6.63
CA ILE A 132 3.29 6.33 -7.84
C ILE A 132 4.31 6.82 -8.88
N THR A 133 5.27 5.96 -9.24
CA THR A 133 6.38 6.28 -10.16
C THR A 133 6.24 5.58 -11.49
#